data_AF-A0A0A3I5U9-F1
#
_entry.id   AF-A0A0A3I5U9-F1
#
_cell.length_a   1.000
_cell.length_b   1.000
_cell.length_c   1.000
_cell.angle_alpha   90.00
_cell.angle_beta   90.00
_cell.angle_gamma   90.00
#
_symmetry.space_group_name_H-M   'P 1'
#
loop_
_entity.id
_entity.type
_entity.pdbx_description
1 polymer ?
#
loop_
_entity_poly.entity_id
_entity_poly.type
_entity_poly.pdbx_seq_one_letter_code
_entity_poly.pdbx_strand_id
1 'polypeptide(L)'
;MMKKLLFSTAFLFIFGLAGCGGNDDTNTTTNDVETETNTNVGTNTDSKTGGSTDGETTSETSQGAVSWQNEIGLIVSSEGTASEKISKVESFMENYEVSPEEVEQFKNDIISDYESTRYLGDPQNHEYMLAMLLKTYVIEKNNEGTPLGNFASYMHENIKVTYRGEEDKESDTVKANEAQMNEALSQIQAGT
;
A
#
# COMPACT_ATOMS: atom_id res chain seq x y z
N MET A 1 6.43 -42.98 -19.50
CA MET A 1 7.63 -42.50 -20.21
C MET A 1 7.76 -41.01 -19.93
N MET A 2 8.68 -40.62 -19.04
CA MET A 2 8.89 -39.23 -18.63
C MET A 2 10.08 -38.66 -19.41
N LYS A 3 9.89 -37.56 -20.14
CA LYS A 3 10.98 -36.75 -20.68
C LYS A 3 11.13 -35.52 -19.79
N LYS A 4 12.19 -35.52 -18.97
CA LYS A 4 12.67 -34.34 -18.25
C LYS A 4 13.52 -33.53 -19.21
N LEU A 5 13.09 -32.31 -19.53
CA LEU A 5 13.92 -31.31 -20.21
C LEU A 5 14.55 -30.43 -19.12
N LEU A 6 15.86 -30.55 -18.98
CA LEU A 6 16.69 -29.66 -18.18
C LEU A 6 17.16 -28.55 -19.11
N PHE A 7 16.69 -27.32 -18.91
CA PHE A 7 17.31 -26.13 -19.49
C PHE A 7 18.25 -25.54 -18.44
N SER A 8 19.55 -25.72 -18.70
CA SER A 8 20.65 -25.08 -17.98
C SER A 8 21.01 -23.81 -18.74
N THR A 9 20.67 -22.65 -18.19
CA THR A 9 21.07 -21.36 -18.75
C THR A 9 22.18 -20.78 -17.90
N ALA A 10 23.39 -20.76 -18.46
CA ALA A 10 24.56 -20.14 -17.86
C ALA A 10 24.42 -18.61 -17.91
N PHE A 11 24.40 -17.98 -16.75
CA PHE A 11 24.52 -16.53 -16.59
C PHE A 11 25.99 -16.14 -16.79
N LEU A 12 26.27 -15.39 -17.85
CA LEU A 12 27.60 -14.85 -18.14
C LEU A 12 27.62 -13.38 -17.73
N PHE A 13 28.17 -13.10 -16.55
CA PHE A 13 28.48 -11.76 -16.08
C PHE A 13 29.66 -11.20 -16.89
N ILE A 14 29.47 -10.04 -17.54
CA ILE A 14 30.57 -9.21 -18.02
C ILE A 14 30.50 -7.87 -17.28
N PHE A 15 31.42 -7.68 -16.34
CA PHE A 15 31.76 -6.39 -15.78
C PHE A 15 32.57 -5.58 -16.80
N GLY A 16 32.14 -4.35 -17.08
CA GLY A 16 32.92 -3.33 -17.79
C GLY A 16 32.96 -2.06 -16.95
N LEU A 17 34.13 -1.77 -16.38
CA LEU A 17 34.45 -0.55 -15.64
C LEU A 17 35.03 0.52 -16.58
N ALA A 18 34.83 1.78 -16.15
CA ALA A 18 35.61 2.99 -16.39
C ALA A 18 35.36 3.83 -17.66
N GLY A 19 35.07 5.11 -17.40
CA GLY A 19 35.12 6.22 -18.35
C GLY A 19 34.84 7.56 -17.67
N CYS A 20 35.78 8.05 -16.86
CA CYS A 20 35.84 9.47 -16.49
C CYS A 20 36.17 10.30 -17.73
N GLY A 21 35.40 11.34 -17.98
CA GLY A 21 35.69 12.37 -18.96
C GLY A 21 34.95 13.64 -18.57
N GLY A 22 35.62 14.49 -17.80
CA GLY A 22 35.16 15.83 -17.51
C GLY A 22 35.32 16.73 -18.72
N ASN A 23 34.45 17.73 -18.83
CA ASN A 23 34.85 19.06 -19.22
C ASN A 23 33.87 20.07 -18.64
N ASP A 24 34.46 21.07 -18.00
CA ASP A 24 33.84 22.28 -17.50
C ASP A 24 33.11 23.03 -18.62
N ASP A 25 31.95 23.60 -18.31
CA ASP A 25 31.60 24.94 -18.77
C ASP A 25 30.62 25.58 -17.77
N THR A 26 31.15 26.58 -17.09
CA THR A 26 30.45 27.58 -16.29
C THR A 26 29.48 28.39 -17.14
N ASN A 27 28.25 28.60 -16.66
CA ASN A 27 27.55 29.85 -16.90
C ASN A 27 26.78 30.30 -15.65
N THR A 28 27.40 31.22 -14.92
CA THR A 28 26.81 32.12 -13.94
C THR A 28 25.87 33.10 -14.63
N THR A 29 24.71 33.42 -14.02
CA THR A 29 23.88 34.66 -14.11
C THR A 29 22.42 34.23 -13.83
N THR A 30 21.65 34.71 -12.85
CA THR A 30 21.75 35.82 -11.89
C THR A 30 20.85 35.45 -10.71
N ASN A 31 21.28 35.79 -9.49
CA ASN A 31 20.34 35.98 -8.37
C ASN A 31 19.71 37.36 -8.54
N ASP A 32 18.39 37.43 -8.66
CA ASP A 32 17.64 38.61 -8.23
C ASP A 32 16.74 38.22 -7.07
N VAL A 33 17.06 38.85 -5.95
CA VAL A 33 16.30 38.94 -4.72
C VAL A 33 15.19 39.95 -4.97
N GLU A 34 13.93 39.53 -4.88
CA GLU A 34 12.88 40.44 -4.39
C GLU A 34 12.01 39.73 -3.35
N THR A 35 12.06 40.34 -2.18
CA THR A 35 11.28 40.08 -0.98
C THR A 35 10.03 40.92 -1.09
N GLU A 36 8.83 40.34 -1.02
CA GLU A 36 7.66 41.08 -0.56
C GLU A 36 6.84 40.23 0.41
N THR A 37 7.02 40.61 1.68
CA THR A 37 6.08 40.42 2.77
C THR A 37 4.80 41.21 2.49
N ASN A 38 3.63 40.59 2.65
CA ASN A 38 2.49 41.33 3.18
C ASN A 38 1.56 40.48 4.03
N THR A 39 1.54 40.86 5.29
CA THR A 39 0.65 40.47 6.37
C THR A 39 -0.79 40.86 6.06
N ASN A 40 -1.75 39.97 6.33
CA ASN A 40 -3.09 40.40 6.72
C ASN A 40 -3.52 39.68 7.99
N VAL A 41 -3.33 40.39 9.11
CA VAL A 41 -3.96 40.13 10.40
C VAL A 41 -5.21 41.01 10.44
N GLY A 42 -6.38 40.38 10.51
CA GLY A 42 -7.65 41.02 10.85
C GLY A 42 -8.28 40.28 12.04
N THR A 43 -8.16 40.89 13.21
CA THR A 43 -8.79 40.54 14.49
C THR A 43 -10.26 40.98 14.55
N ASN A 44 -11.09 40.19 15.23
CA ASN A 44 -12.24 40.55 16.10
C ASN A 44 -12.82 39.21 16.62
N THR A 45 -12.60 38.74 17.85
CA THR A 45 -13.03 39.21 19.19
C THR A 45 -14.53 39.01 19.49
N ASP A 46 -14.76 38.00 20.35
CA ASP A 46 -15.76 37.79 21.41
C ASP A 46 -17.29 37.82 21.18
N SER A 47 -17.93 36.68 21.46
CA SER A 47 -18.86 36.45 22.59
C SER A 47 -19.45 35.03 22.49
N LYS A 48 -19.14 34.06 23.37
CA LYS A 48 -19.55 33.84 24.77
C LYS A 48 -20.95 33.20 24.96
N THR A 49 -20.92 32.03 25.63
CA THR A 49 -21.98 31.35 26.42
C THR A 49 -23.11 30.68 25.63
N GLY A 50 -23.50 29.42 25.83
CA GLY A 50 -23.17 28.37 26.80
C GLY A 50 -24.34 27.36 26.82
N GLY A 51 -24.11 26.12 27.26
CA GLY A 51 -25.20 25.19 27.60
C GLY A 51 -24.98 23.73 27.22
N SER A 52 -24.58 22.93 28.21
CA SER A 52 -24.58 21.46 28.24
C SER A 52 -25.90 20.84 27.78
N THR A 53 -25.82 19.65 27.18
CA THR A 53 -26.55 18.47 27.67
C THR A 53 -25.75 17.23 27.28
N ASP A 54 -25.51 16.39 28.29
CA ASP A 54 -24.86 15.09 28.22
C ASP A 54 -25.38 14.21 27.08
N GLY A 55 -24.44 13.72 26.28
CA GLY A 55 -24.60 12.54 25.46
C GLY A 55 -23.39 11.65 25.77
N GLU A 56 -23.59 10.79 26.76
CA GLU A 56 -22.71 9.71 27.22
C GLU A 56 -22.07 8.99 26.01
N THR A 57 -20.89 9.44 25.61
CA THR A 57 -20.00 8.68 24.75
C THR A 57 -19.22 7.80 25.68
N THR A 58 -19.67 6.56 25.81
CA THR A 58 -18.91 5.46 26.40
C THR A 58 -17.60 5.34 25.65
N SER A 59 -16.61 6.11 26.09
CA SER A 59 -15.22 5.90 25.75
C SER A 59 -14.78 4.69 26.54
N GLU A 60 -15.02 3.50 25.98
CA GLU A 60 -14.27 2.32 26.37
C GLU A 60 -12.82 2.61 26.00
N THR A 61 -12.10 3.09 27.01
CA THR A 61 -10.65 3.23 26.99
C THR A 61 -10.08 1.82 26.98
N SER A 62 -9.99 1.22 25.79
CA SER A 62 -9.13 0.08 25.51
C SER A 62 -7.69 0.53 25.73
N GLN A 63 -7.14 0.13 26.86
CA GLN A 63 -5.76 0.38 27.23
C GLN A 63 -4.86 -0.51 26.35
N GLY A 64 -4.42 0.02 25.20
CA GLY A 64 -3.17 -0.41 24.54
C GLY A 64 -3.25 -1.13 23.19
N ALA A 65 -4.38 -1.11 22.47
CA ALA A 65 -4.38 -1.56 21.08
C ALA A 65 -3.91 -0.41 20.17
N VAL A 66 -2.69 -0.51 19.63
CA VAL A 66 -2.29 0.36 18.51
C VAL A 66 -3.21 0.00 17.35
N SER A 67 -4.04 0.95 16.90
CA SER A 67 -4.87 0.73 15.71
C SER A 67 -3.95 0.52 14.50
N TRP A 68 -4.28 -0.41 13.61
CA TRP A 68 -3.43 -0.72 12.46
C TRP A 68 -3.18 0.52 11.59
N GLN A 69 -4.13 1.46 11.53
CA GLN A 69 -3.98 2.73 10.82
C GLN A 69 -2.82 3.56 11.38
N ASN A 70 -2.64 3.58 12.70
CA ASN A 70 -1.53 4.28 13.32
C ASN A 70 -0.19 3.63 12.93
N GLU A 71 -0.11 2.30 12.95
CA GLU A 71 1.11 1.59 12.57
C GLU A 71 1.45 1.82 11.09
N ILE A 72 0.47 1.72 10.19
CA ILE A 72 0.65 2.08 8.77
C ILE A 72 1.13 3.53 8.64
N GLY A 73 0.53 4.47 9.37
CA GLY A 73 0.94 5.87 9.37
C GLY A 73 2.39 6.08 9.82
N LEU A 74 2.87 5.31 10.81
CA LEU A 74 4.26 5.31 11.25
C LEU A 74 5.19 4.76 10.17
N ILE A 75 4.82 3.68 9.50
CA ILE A 75 5.61 3.08 8.41
C ILE A 75 5.68 4.04 7.21
N VAL A 76 4.56 4.69 6.85
CA VAL A 76 4.49 5.70 5.80
C VAL A 76 5.42 6.87 6.10
N SER A 77 5.40 7.37 7.34
CA SER A 77 6.23 8.50 7.79
C SER A 77 7.70 8.15 7.98
N SER A 78 8.04 6.86 8.03
CA SER A 78 9.43 6.42 8.18
C SER A 78 10.21 6.59 6.87
N GLU A 79 11.50 6.90 6.96
CA GLU A 79 12.38 6.87 5.80
C GLU A 79 12.50 5.45 5.20
N GLY A 80 12.75 5.40 3.90
CA GLY A 80 13.05 4.15 3.19
C GLY A 80 12.30 3.99 1.87
N THR A 81 12.77 3.01 1.12
CA THR A 81 12.20 2.54 -0.15
C THR A 81 10.88 1.78 0.07
N ALA A 82 10.13 1.56 -1.01
CA ALA A 82 8.93 0.72 -0.98
C ALA A 82 9.22 -0.68 -0.40
N SER A 83 10.35 -1.30 -0.77
CA SER A 83 10.76 -2.60 -0.25
C SER A 83 10.99 -2.60 1.27
N GLU A 84 11.65 -1.56 1.80
CA GLU A 84 11.87 -1.44 3.25
C GLU A 84 10.56 -1.18 4.02
N LYS A 85 9.63 -0.42 3.43
CA LYS A 85 8.29 -0.21 3.99
C LYS A 85 7.46 -1.49 3.97
N ILE A 86 7.56 -2.28 2.90
CA ILE A 86 6.95 -3.62 2.81
C ILE A 86 7.47 -4.51 3.95
N SER A 87 8.79 -4.58 4.15
CA SER A 87 9.36 -5.39 5.24
C SER A 87 8.88 -4.96 6.62
N LYS A 88 8.71 -3.66 6.86
CA LYS A 88 8.14 -3.13 8.11
C LYS A 88 6.68 -3.55 8.29
N VAL A 89 5.85 -3.46 7.24
CA VAL A 89 4.44 -3.86 7.35
C VAL A 89 4.28 -5.38 7.46
N GLU A 90 5.11 -6.17 6.77
CA GLU A 90 5.12 -7.64 6.91
C GLU A 90 5.48 -8.03 8.36
N SER A 91 6.47 -7.36 8.96
CA SER A 91 6.84 -7.59 10.37
C SER A 91 5.69 -7.26 11.33
N PHE A 92 4.92 -6.20 11.05
CA PHE A 92 3.72 -5.86 11.81
C PHE A 92 2.62 -6.92 11.65
N MET A 93 2.37 -7.37 10.41
CA MET A 93 1.33 -8.36 10.09
C MET A 93 1.49 -9.70 10.81
N GLU A 94 2.73 -10.13 11.09
CA GLU A 94 3.00 -11.40 11.77
C GLU A 94 2.29 -11.53 13.12
N ASN A 95 2.19 -10.42 13.86
CA ASN A 95 1.63 -10.37 15.21
C ASN A 95 0.31 -9.59 15.27
N TYR A 96 -0.27 -9.24 14.11
CA TYR A 96 -1.50 -8.48 14.07
C TYR A 96 -2.69 -9.37 14.46
N GLU A 97 -3.35 -9.00 15.57
CA GLU A 97 -4.59 -9.63 16.03
C GLU A 97 -5.78 -8.94 15.37
N VAL A 98 -6.36 -9.60 14.36
CA VAL A 98 -7.54 -9.09 13.66
C VAL A 98 -8.82 -9.42 14.41
N SER A 99 -9.74 -8.46 14.48
CA SER A 99 -11.12 -8.69 14.95
C SER A 99 -12.05 -9.25 13.85
N PRO A 100 -13.13 -9.98 14.20
CA PRO A 100 -14.12 -10.43 13.23
C PRO A 100 -14.73 -9.28 12.40
N GLU A 101 -14.94 -8.12 13.00
CA GLU A 101 -15.45 -6.92 12.34
C GLU A 101 -14.48 -6.40 11.27
N GLU A 102 -13.18 -6.40 11.57
CA GLU A 102 -12.14 -6.04 10.61
C GLU A 102 -12.00 -7.04 9.47
N VAL A 103 -12.18 -8.33 9.73
CA VAL A 103 -12.20 -9.34 8.64
C VAL A 103 -13.32 -9.03 7.66
N GLU A 104 -14.54 -8.73 8.14
CA GLU A 104 -15.64 -8.40 7.23
C GLU A 104 -15.43 -7.04 6.54
N GLN A 105 -14.89 -6.04 7.26
CA GLN A 105 -14.53 -4.76 6.66
C GLN A 105 -13.49 -4.93 5.54
N PHE A 106 -12.40 -5.64 5.81
CA PHE A 106 -11.30 -5.81 4.86
C PHE A 106 -11.73 -6.59 3.64
N LYS A 107 -12.59 -7.60 3.79
CA LYS A 107 -13.20 -8.33 2.67
C LYS A 107 -13.96 -7.37 1.75
N ASN A 108 -14.81 -6.52 2.32
CA ASN A 108 -15.60 -5.56 1.55
C ASN A 108 -14.69 -4.53 0.86
N ASP A 109 -13.67 -4.04 1.56
CA ASP A 109 -12.70 -3.10 1.01
C ASP A 109 -11.97 -3.68 -0.22
N ILE A 110 -11.41 -4.89 -0.12
CA ILE A 110 -10.61 -5.46 -1.21
C ILE A 110 -11.45 -5.80 -2.45
N ILE A 111 -12.70 -6.27 -2.26
CA ILE A 111 -13.62 -6.54 -3.37
C ILE A 111 -14.01 -5.23 -4.04
N SER A 112 -14.39 -4.22 -3.24
CA SER A 112 -14.81 -2.92 -3.76
C SER A 112 -13.69 -2.19 -4.51
N ASP A 113 -12.45 -2.22 -4.01
CA ASP A 113 -11.31 -1.58 -4.68
C ASP A 113 -10.94 -2.29 -5.99
N TYR A 114 -11.11 -3.61 -6.07
CA TYR A 114 -10.91 -4.35 -7.32
C TYR A 114 -12.01 -4.06 -8.34
N GLU A 115 -13.29 -4.15 -7.95
CA GLU A 115 -14.42 -3.91 -8.84
C GLU A 115 -14.48 -2.46 -9.34
N SER A 116 -14.01 -1.50 -8.53
CA SER A 116 -13.88 -0.09 -8.92
C SER A 116 -12.58 0.22 -9.66
N THR A 117 -11.76 -0.79 -9.97
CA THR A 117 -10.46 -0.70 -10.67
C THR A 117 -9.45 0.24 -10.02
N ARG A 118 -9.58 0.48 -8.71
CA ARG A 118 -8.75 1.40 -7.94
C ARG A 118 -7.46 0.78 -7.41
N TYR A 119 -7.42 -0.54 -7.22
CA TYR A 119 -6.40 -1.19 -6.39
C TYR A 119 -4.93 -1.04 -6.83
N LEU A 120 -4.67 -0.72 -8.11
CA LEU A 120 -3.34 -0.37 -8.63
C LEU A 120 -3.32 1.02 -9.32
N GLY A 121 -4.29 1.88 -8.99
CA GLY A 121 -4.46 3.17 -9.66
C GLY A 121 -3.34 4.16 -9.39
N ASP A 122 -2.79 4.16 -8.16
CA ASP A 122 -1.69 5.00 -7.73
C ASP A 122 -0.69 4.21 -6.86
N PRO A 123 0.29 3.53 -7.48
CA PRO A 123 1.27 2.74 -6.74
C PRO A 123 2.26 3.59 -5.94
N GLN A 124 2.29 4.92 -6.10
CA GLN A 124 3.14 5.80 -5.30
C GLN A 124 2.47 6.20 -3.97
N ASN A 125 1.16 5.95 -3.81
CA ASN A 125 0.46 6.18 -2.57
C ASN A 125 0.82 5.14 -1.50
N HIS A 126 1.85 5.44 -0.70
CA HIS A 126 2.36 4.53 0.33
C HIS A 126 1.30 4.09 1.34
N GLU A 127 0.48 5.02 1.83
CA GLU A 127 -0.56 4.73 2.82
C GLU A 127 -1.55 3.72 2.26
N TYR A 128 -2.03 3.96 1.04
CA TYR A 128 -2.96 3.08 0.37
C TYR A 128 -2.37 1.69 0.11
N MET A 129 -1.18 1.62 -0.50
CA MET A 129 -0.56 0.35 -0.87
C MET A 129 -0.24 -0.51 0.36
N LEU A 130 0.30 0.10 1.43
CA LEU A 130 0.62 -0.61 2.66
C LEU A 130 -0.64 -1.07 3.41
N ALA A 131 -1.69 -0.24 3.44
CA ALA A 131 -2.97 -0.64 4.00
C ALA A 131 -3.59 -1.80 3.22
N MET A 132 -3.52 -1.79 1.89
CA MET A 132 -4.04 -2.87 1.05
C MET A 132 -3.25 -4.17 1.19
N LEU A 133 -1.93 -4.11 1.40
CA LEU A 133 -1.12 -5.29 1.75
C LEU A 133 -1.59 -5.91 3.06
N LEU A 134 -1.86 -5.11 4.10
CA LEU A 134 -2.39 -5.61 5.38
C LEU A 134 -3.75 -6.29 5.18
N LYS A 135 -4.68 -5.62 4.51
CA LYS A 135 -6.05 -6.12 4.31
C LYS A 135 -6.04 -7.44 3.54
N THR A 136 -5.33 -7.50 2.42
CA THR A 136 -5.23 -8.72 1.61
C THR A 136 -4.55 -9.86 2.37
N TYR A 137 -3.47 -9.61 3.11
CA TYR A 137 -2.83 -10.62 3.96
C TYR A 137 -3.78 -11.19 5.02
N VAL A 138 -4.52 -10.33 5.71
CA VAL A 138 -5.48 -10.73 6.73
C VAL A 138 -6.59 -11.59 6.13
N ILE A 139 -7.12 -11.21 4.97
CA ILE A 139 -8.17 -11.98 4.30
C ILE A 139 -7.64 -13.33 3.81
N GLU A 140 -6.48 -13.36 3.17
CA GLU A 140 -5.83 -14.60 2.73
C GLU A 140 -5.66 -15.58 3.90
N LYS A 141 -5.03 -15.13 4.98
CA LYS A 141 -4.72 -15.95 6.17
C LYS A 141 -5.98 -16.52 6.84
N ASN A 142 -7.07 -15.77 6.86
CA ASN A 142 -8.34 -16.21 7.48
C ASN A 142 -9.23 -17.03 6.55
N ASN A 143 -8.90 -17.11 5.25
CA ASN A 143 -9.74 -17.76 4.23
C ASN A 143 -8.93 -18.70 3.34
N GLU A 144 -7.84 -19.27 3.85
CA GLU A 144 -6.94 -20.14 3.11
C GLU A 144 -7.69 -21.31 2.44
N GLY A 145 -7.41 -21.55 1.16
CA GLY A 145 -8.04 -22.61 0.37
C GLY A 145 -9.47 -22.32 -0.08
N THR A 146 -10.02 -21.14 0.21
CA THR A 146 -11.33 -20.70 -0.30
C THR A 146 -11.17 -19.77 -1.50
N PRO A 147 -12.24 -19.53 -2.30
CA PRO A 147 -12.20 -18.51 -3.35
C PRO A 147 -11.81 -17.12 -2.85
N LEU A 148 -12.28 -16.71 -1.66
CA LEU A 148 -11.92 -15.41 -1.09
C LEU A 148 -10.44 -15.33 -0.71
N GLY A 149 -9.87 -16.41 -0.15
CA GLY A 149 -8.44 -16.48 0.14
C GLY A 149 -7.59 -16.43 -1.12
N ASN A 150 -7.98 -17.16 -2.16
CA ASN A 150 -7.29 -17.13 -3.45
C ASN A 150 -7.33 -15.74 -4.08
N PHE A 151 -8.51 -15.10 -4.10
CA PHE A 151 -8.67 -13.73 -4.57
C PHE A 151 -7.71 -12.77 -3.85
N ALA A 152 -7.67 -12.83 -2.52
CA ALA A 152 -6.82 -11.98 -1.70
C ALA A 152 -5.33 -12.24 -1.95
N SER A 153 -4.91 -13.50 -2.12
CA SER A 153 -3.53 -13.89 -2.40
C SER A 153 -3.02 -13.30 -3.73
N TYR A 154 -3.79 -13.44 -4.82
CA TYR A 154 -3.42 -12.86 -6.12
C TYR A 154 -3.39 -11.33 -6.09
N MET A 155 -4.34 -10.71 -5.39
CA MET A 155 -4.37 -9.26 -5.20
C MET A 155 -3.14 -8.79 -4.40
N HIS A 156 -2.78 -9.51 -3.34
CA HIS A 156 -1.62 -9.21 -2.49
C HIS A 156 -0.33 -9.21 -3.29
N GLU A 157 -0.10 -10.25 -4.11
CA GLU A 157 1.07 -10.33 -4.98
C GLU A 157 1.12 -9.16 -5.95
N ASN A 158 0.02 -8.84 -6.65
CA ASN A 158 -0.05 -7.69 -7.55
C ASN A 158 0.30 -6.37 -6.86
N ILE A 159 -0.31 -6.09 -5.70
CA ILE A 159 -0.03 -4.89 -4.91
C ILE A 159 1.46 -4.84 -4.55
N LYS A 160 2.02 -5.96 -4.11
CA LYS A 160 3.41 -6.06 -3.65
C LYS A 160 4.42 -5.81 -4.76
N VAL A 161 4.29 -6.50 -5.90
CA VAL A 161 5.24 -6.34 -7.02
C VAL A 161 5.11 -4.97 -7.68
N THR A 162 3.90 -4.43 -7.79
CA THR A 162 3.68 -3.09 -8.36
C THR A 162 4.14 -1.99 -7.41
N TYR A 163 3.92 -2.13 -6.10
CA TYR A 163 4.40 -1.15 -5.13
C TYR A 163 5.94 -1.08 -5.08
N ARG A 164 6.62 -2.22 -5.25
CA ARG A 164 8.09 -2.26 -5.39
C ARG A 164 8.60 -1.65 -6.68
N GLY A 165 7.73 -1.45 -7.67
CA GLY A 165 8.11 -1.09 -9.04
C GLY A 165 8.79 -2.24 -9.79
N GLU A 166 8.58 -3.49 -9.35
CA GLU A 166 9.07 -4.69 -10.04
C GLU A 166 8.24 -5.00 -11.28
N GLU A 167 6.94 -4.68 -11.25
CA GLU A 167 5.98 -4.93 -12.32
C GLU A 167 5.09 -3.69 -12.55
N ASP A 168 4.76 -3.41 -13.81
CA ASP A 168 3.72 -2.43 -14.17
C ASP A 168 2.32 -3.08 -14.10
N LYS A 169 1.29 -2.29 -13.81
CA LYS A 169 -0.10 -2.80 -13.72
C LYS A 169 -0.64 -3.41 -15.02
N GLU A 170 -0.01 -3.12 -16.15
CA GLU A 170 -0.34 -3.71 -17.46
C GLU A 170 0.58 -4.89 -17.83
N SER A 171 1.46 -5.34 -16.93
CA SER A 171 2.35 -6.47 -17.21
C SER A 171 1.60 -7.79 -17.29
N ASP A 172 2.15 -8.74 -18.06
CA ASP A 172 1.58 -10.08 -18.22
C ASP A 172 1.42 -10.79 -16.87
N THR A 173 2.35 -10.57 -15.93
CA THR A 173 2.28 -11.11 -14.56
C THR A 173 1.04 -10.57 -13.83
N VAL A 174 0.84 -9.26 -13.84
CA VAL A 174 -0.31 -8.62 -13.18
C VAL A 174 -1.62 -9.07 -13.83
N LYS A 175 -1.68 -9.11 -15.17
CA LYS A 175 -2.89 -9.55 -15.91
C LYS A 175 -3.21 -11.02 -15.69
N ALA A 176 -2.20 -11.88 -15.56
CA ALA A 176 -2.40 -13.29 -15.22
C ALA A 176 -3.04 -13.45 -13.84
N ASN A 177 -2.55 -12.70 -12.84
CA ASN A 177 -3.15 -12.67 -11.51
C ASN A 177 -4.57 -12.09 -11.53
N GLU A 178 -4.83 -11.01 -12.29
CA GLU A 178 -6.19 -10.45 -12.46
C GLU A 178 -7.16 -11.47 -13.06
N ALA A 179 -6.71 -12.29 -14.01
CA ALA A 179 -7.53 -13.38 -14.54
C ALA A 179 -7.91 -14.41 -13.45
N GLN A 180 -6.97 -14.75 -12.57
CA GLN A 180 -7.25 -15.64 -11.43
C GLN A 180 -8.17 -14.97 -10.40
N MET A 181 -8.00 -13.68 -10.15
CA MET A 181 -8.90 -12.89 -9.30
C MET A 181 -10.33 -12.89 -9.86
N ASN A 182 -10.50 -12.73 -11.16
CA ASN A 182 -11.83 -12.79 -11.81
C ASN A 182 -12.50 -14.15 -11.65
N GLU A 183 -11.73 -15.24 -11.79
CA GLU A 183 -12.23 -16.61 -11.57
C GLU A 183 -12.65 -16.82 -10.12
N ALA A 184 -11.83 -16.39 -9.16
CA ALA A 184 -12.13 -16.46 -7.74
C ALA A 184 -13.36 -15.62 -7.38
N LEU A 185 -13.46 -14.38 -7.88
CA LEU A 185 -14.59 -13.48 -7.64
C LEU A 185 -15.91 -14.07 -8.16
N SER A 186 -15.89 -14.69 -9.34
CA SER A 186 -17.06 -15.38 -9.90
C SER A 186 -17.55 -16.51 -8.98
N GLN A 187 -16.64 -17.24 -8.33
CA GLN A 187 -17.00 -18.30 -7.37
C GLN A 187 -17.55 -17.72 -6.06
N ILE A 188 -17.00 -16.61 -5.58
CA ILE A 188 -17.52 -15.89 -4.40
C ILE A 188 -18.98 -15.49 -4.64
N GLN A 189 -19.26 -14.89 -5.80
CA GLN A 189 -20.60 -14.41 -6.17
C GLN A 189 -21.61 -15.55 -6.45
N ALA A 190 -21.14 -16.72 -6.90
CA ALA A 190 -22.00 -17.88 -7.13
C ALA A 190 -22.36 -18.64 -5.84
N GLY A 191 -21.58 -18.46 -4.77
CA GLY A 191 -21.77 -19.11 -3.48
C GLY A 191 -22.56 -18.30 -2.45
N THR A 192 -22.93 -17.05 -2.78
CA THR A 192 -23.80 -16.17 -1.99
C THR A 192 -25.26 -16.24 -2.44
#